data_AF-A0A7C4EKZ4-F1
#
_entry.id   AF-A0A7C4EKZ4-F1
#
_cell.length_a   1.000
_cell.length_b   1.000
_cell.length_c   1.000
_cell.angle_alpha   90.00
_cell.angle_beta   90.00
_cell.angle_gamma   90.00
#
_symmetry.space_group_name_H-M   'P 1'
#
loop_
_entity.id
_entity.type
_entity.pdbx_description
1 polymer ?
#
loop_
_entity_poly.entity_id
_entity_poly.type
_entity_poly.pdbx_seq_one_letter_code
_entity_poly.pdbx_strand_id
1 'polypeptide(L)'
;MAIFRLLTEKLHALTALVRPQDRWLIVITADPDAMGSAMALRQIIRKRGAHADIAHTNEVSRPDNLSMIRSLRIPMTRLTPTLPQRYTRFAMVDSQPHHCTDFPKTRFDIILDHHPIPASGPPKAAYVEVRPDYGSCSTLLTEYLYNLRIRPGKLLATALLYGIKTDTGSFTRHFCDV
;
A
#
# COMPACT_ATOMS: atom_id res chain seq x y z
N MET A 1 -21.16 -14.91 -9.21
CA MET A 1 -20.60 -14.56 -7.89
C MET A 1 -19.55 -13.49 -8.10
N ALA A 2 -19.54 -12.42 -7.29
CA ALA A 2 -18.43 -11.48 -7.33
C ALA A 2 -17.19 -12.16 -6.73
N ILE A 3 -16.06 -12.09 -7.44
CA ILE A 3 -14.78 -12.67 -7.00
C ILE A 3 -14.24 -11.94 -5.75
N PHE A 4 -14.67 -10.69 -5.54
CA PHE A 4 -14.25 -9.86 -4.41
C PHE A 4 -15.45 -9.24 -3.70
N ARG A 5 -15.21 -8.78 -2.46
CA ARG A 5 -16.18 -7.99 -1.69
C ARG A 5 -16.62 -6.75 -2.48
N LEU A 6 -17.89 -6.36 -2.29
CA LEU A 6 -18.40 -5.07 -2.75
C LEU A 6 -17.95 -3.98 -1.77
N LEU A 7 -17.18 -3.00 -2.26
CA LEU A 7 -16.52 -2.00 -1.43
C LEU A 7 -17.17 -0.61 -1.50
N THR A 8 -18.43 -0.46 -1.92
CA THR A 8 -19.04 0.84 -2.29
C THR A 8 -18.74 1.99 -1.32
N GLU A 9 -19.06 1.82 -0.02
CA GLU A 9 -18.80 2.85 1.01
C GLU A 9 -17.30 3.09 1.25
N LYS A 10 -16.51 2.02 1.28
CA LYS A 10 -15.05 2.06 1.46
C LYS A 10 -14.36 2.78 0.30
N LEU A 11 -14.80 2.54 -0.93
CA LEU A 11 -14.32 3.24 -2.11
C LEU A 11 -14.64 4.72 -2.03
N HIS A 12 -15.87 5.07 -1.66
CA HIS A 12 -16.26 6.46 -1.53
C HIS A 12 -15.40 7.17 -0.48
N ALA A 13 -15.28 6.59 0.72
CA ALA A 13 -14.47 7.14 1.80
C ALA A 13 -12.99 7.33 1.41
N LEU A 14 -12.35 6.32 0.81
CA LEU A 14 -10.96 6.43 0.36
C LEU A 14 -10.80 7.48 -0.75
N THR A 15 -11.67 7.44 -1.76
CA THR A 15 -11.54 8.31 -2.95
C THR A 15 -12.00 9.75 -2.71
N ALA A 16 -12.76 10.02 -1.65
CA ALA A 16 -13.14 11.37 -1.23
C ALA A 16 -11.97 12.12 -0.58
N LEU A 17 -11.00 11.41 0.01
CA LEU A 17 -9.79 12.02 0.57
C LEU A 17 -8.81 12.52 -0.49
N VAL A 18 -8.85 11.95 -1.69
CA VAL A 18 -7.90 12.25 -2.76
C VAL A 18 -8.42 13.41 -3.62
N ARG A 19 -7.82 14.59 -3.45
CA ARG A 19 -8.16 15.79 -4.24
C ARG A 19 -7.00 16.17 -5.18
N PRO A 20 -7.26 16.67 -6.41
CA PRO A 20 -6.23 16.93 -7.40
C PRO A 20 -5.09 17.86 -6.96
N GLN A 21 -5.36 18.81 -6.06
CA GLN A 21 -4.37 19.74 -5.51
C GLN A 21 -3.41 19.10 -4.50
N ASP A 22 -3.73 17.91 -3.98
CA ASP A 22 -2.92 17.26 -2.95
C ASP A 22 -1.69 16.56 -3.56
N ARG A 23 -0.57 16.60 -2.83
CA ARG A 23 0.66 15.86 -3.15
C ARG A 23 0.84 14.76 -2.11
N TRP A 24 0.74 13.51 -2.53
CA TRP A 24 0.81 12.34 -1.66
C TRP A 24 2.20 11.74 -1.59
N LEU A 25 2.62 11.37 -0.38
CA LEU A 25 3.75 10.49 -0.13
C LEU A 25 3.23 9.18 0.47
N ILE A 26 3.46 8.08 -0.23
CA ILE A 26 3.20 6.72 0.28
C ILE A 26 4.49 6.22 0.91
N VAL A 27 4.48 6.02 2.22
CA VAL A 27 5.65 5.59 3.00
C VAL A 27 5.53 4.09 3.29
N ILE A 28 6.60 3.34 3.01
CA ILE A 28 6.66 1.89 3.19
C ILE A 28 7.94 1.45 3.91
N THR A 29 7.88 0.28 4.53
CA THR A 29 9.06 -0.56 4.74
C THR A 29 9.12 -1.50 3.54
N ALA A 30 10.13 -1.37 2.69
CA ALA A 30 10.13 -2.03 1.39
C ALA A 30 10.44 -3.53 1.47
N ASP A 31 9.45 -4.31 1.10
CA ASP A 31 9.48 -5.71 0.69
C ASP A 31 8.55 -5.92 -0.52
N PRO A 32 8.38 -7.14 -1.06
CA PRO A 32 7.51 -7.37 -2.20
C PRO A 32 6.06 -6.92 -2.02
N ASP A 33 5.47 -7.11 -0.84
CA ASP A 33 4.06 -6.79 -0.63
C ASP A 33 3.83 -5.29 -0.47
N ALA A 34 4.66 -4.63 0.33
CA ALA A 34 4.63 -3.18 0.50
C ALA A 34 4.87 -2.46 -0.84
N MET A 35 5.82 -2.93 -1.66
CA MET A 35 6.10 -2.36 -2.97
C MET A 35 4.92 -2.53 -3.95
N GLY A 36 4.32 -3.72 -4.02
CA GLY A 36 3.15 -3.99 -4.86
C GLY A 36 1.94 -3.14 -4.45
N SER A 37 1.66 -3.12 -3.16
CA SER A 37 0.58 -2.34 -2.54
C SER A 37 0.76 -0.83 -2.77
N ALA A 38 1.98 -0.31 -2.64
CA ALA A 38 2.26 1.10 -2.85
C ALA A 38 2.08 1.52 -4.30
N MET A 39 2.48 0.67 -5.27
CA MET A 39 2.22 0.93 -6.68
C MET A 39 0.71 0.95 -6.99
N ALA A 40 -0.07 0.07 -6.37
CA ALA A 40 -1.53 0.05 -6.54
C ALA A 40 -2.19 1.31 -5.95
N LEU A 41 -1.86 1.67 -4.71
CA LEU A 41 -2.39 2.88 -4.09
C LEU A 41 -2.00 4.13 -4.88
N ARG A 42 -0.75 4.21 -5.36
CA ARG A 42 -0.28 5.28 -6.24
C ARG A 42 -1.12 5.37 -7.52
N GLN A 43 -1.45 4.24 -8.14
CA GLN A 43 -2.29 4.20 -9.33
C GLN A 43 -3.71 4.71 -9.03
N ILE A 44 -4.29 4.34 -7.90
CA ILE A 44 -5.61 4.82 -7.44
C ILE A 44 -5.58 6.34 -7.25
N ILE A 45 -4.59 6.86 -6.52
CA ILE A 45 -4.45 8.29 -6.25
C ILE A 45 -4.28 9.08 -7.57
N ARG A 46 -3.42 8.60 -8.47
CA ARG A 46 -3.19 9.24 -9.78
C ARG A 46 -4.42 9.22 -10.67
N LYS A 47 -5.24 8.16 -10.62
CA LYS A 47 -6.52 8.08 -11.36
C LYS A 47 -7.55 9.10 -10.86
N ARG A 48 -7.37 9.64 -9.66
CA ARG A 48 -8.17 10.74 -9.11
C ARG A 48 -7.57 12.13 -9.36
N GLY A 49 -6.49 12.21 -10.14
CA GLY A 49 -5.88 13.47 -10.57
C GLY A 49 -4.85 14.07 -9.61
N ALA A 50 -4.55 13.40 -8.49
CA ALA A 50 -3.56 13.87 -7.53
C ALA A 50 -2.15 13.31 -7.81
N HIS A 51 -1.13 14.03 -7.35
CA HIS A 51 0.25 13.58 -7.43
C HIS A 51 0.56 12.57 -6.32
N ALA A 52 1.35 11.53 -6.62
CA ALA A 52 1.74 10.51 -5.65
C ALA A 52 3.12 9.91 -5.93
N ASP A 53 3.98 9.93 -4.91
CA ASP A 53 5.30 9.29 -4.89
C ASP A 53 5.39 8.24 -3.78
N ILE A 54 6.38 7.35 -3.90
CA ILE A 54 6.64 6.27 -2.95
C ILE A 54 8.00 6.50 -2.30
N ALA A 55 8.07 6.38 -0.98
CA ALA A 55 9.33 6.40 -0.25
C ALA A 55 9.47 5.22 0.72
N HIS A 56 10.68 4.67 0.82
CA HIS A 56 10.97 3.55 1.71
C HIS A 56 11.88 3.96 2.87
N THR A 57 11.61 3.44 4.07
CA THR A 57 12.36 3.72 5.31
C THR A 57 13.65 2.91 5.42
N ASN A 58 13.55 1.62 5.13
CA ASN A 58 14.63 0.64 5.25
C ASN A 58 15.65 0.73 4.11
N GLU A 59 16.84 0.16 4.35
CA GLU A 59 17.75 -0.20 3.28
C GLU A 59 17.27 -1.46 2.57
N VAL A 60 17.19 -1.42 1.24
CA VAL A 60 16.81 -2.59 0.44
C VAL A 60 18.07 -3.28 -0.06
N SER A 61 18.46 -4.36 0.61
CA SER A 61 19.67 -5.13 0.30
C SER A 61 19.41 -6.54 -0.22
N ARG A 62 18.20 -7.08 0.00
CA ARG A 62 17.84 -8.43 -0.47
C ARG A 62 17.88 -8.51 -2.01
N PRO A 63 18.62 -9.47 -2.60
CA PRO A 63 18.76 -9.57 -4.06
C PRO A 63 17.43 -9.66 -4.81
N ASP A 64 16.46 -10.40 -4.27
CA ASP A 64 15.15 -10.55 -4.88
C ASP A 64 14.36 -9.24 -4.88
N ASN A 65 14.40 -8.47 -3.79
CA ASN A 65 13.78 -7.15 -3.73
C ASN A 65 14.45 -6.17 -4.71
N LEU A 66 15.79 -6.18 -4.78
CA LEU A 66 16.54 -5.38 -5.74
C LEU A 66 16.18 -5.75 -7.20
N SER A 67 16.01 -7.04 -7.48
CA SER A 67 15.59 -7.55 -8.78
C SER A 67 14.17 -7.09 -9.12
N MET A 68 13.24 -7.17 -8.16
CA MET A 68 11.86 -6.70 -8.31
C MET A 68 11.82 -5.21 -8.65
N ILE A 69 12.55 -4.38 -7.91
CA ILE A 69 12.62 -2.91 -8.14
C ILE A 69 13.06 -2.61 -9.56
N ARG A 70 14.16 -3.23 -10.01
CA ARG A 70 14.74 -3.03 -11.34
C ARG A 70 13.83 -3.54 -12.45
N SER A 71 13.34 -4.78 -12.31
CA SER A 71 12.54 -5.47 -13.33
C SER A 71 11.16 -4.84 -13.49
N LEU A 72 10.55 -4.39 -12.39
CA LEU A 72 9.21 -3.81 -12.37
C LEU A 72 9.20 -2.28 -12.42
N ARG A 73 10.39 -1.66 -12.48
CA ARG A 73 10.58 -0.19 -12.57
C ARG A 73 9.83 0.56 -11.49
N ILE A 74 9.96 0.09 -10.25
CA ILE A 74 9.20 0.61 -9.11
C ILE A 74 9.70 2.03 -8.78
N PRO A 75 8.86 3.07 -8.90
CA PRO A 75 9.29 4.46 -8.76
C PRO A 75 9.28 4.87 -7.29
N MET A 76 10.34 4.48 -6.57
CA MET A 76 10.49 4.80 -5.14
C MET A 76 11.86 5.39 -4.82
N THR A 77 11.91 6.19 -3.76
CA THR A 77 13.13 6.83 -3.26
C THR A 77 13.35 6.54 -1.79
N ARG A 78 14.59 6.66 -1.29
CA ARG A 78 14.84 6.58 0.16
C ARG A 78 14.12 7.73 0.88
N LEU A 79 13.45 7.42 1.99
CA LEU A 79 12.90 8.43 2.86
C LEU A 79 14.04 9.19 3.55
N THR A 80 14.07 10.51 3.38
CA THR A 80 14.97 11.42 4.10
C THR A 80 14.16 12.34 5.01
N PRO A 81 14.76 12.95 6.05
CA PRO A 81 14.04 13.85 6.95
C PRO A 81 13.37 15.05 6.26
N THR A 82 13.91 15.50 5.12
CA THR A 82 13.39 16.65 4.38
C THR A 82 12.38 16.29 3.29
N LEU A 83 12.35 15.03 2.83
CA LEU A 83 11.44 14.60 1.76
C LEU A 83 9.95 14.84 2.10
N PRO A 84 9.44 14.51 3.31
CA PRO A 84 8.05 14.76 3.69
C PRO A 84 7.58 16.20 3.53
N GLN A 85 8.49 17.18 3.63
CA GLN A 85 8.15 18.61 3.55
C GLN A 85 7.62 19.03 2.16
N ARG A 86 7.76 18.17 1.14
CA ARG A 86 7.28 18.40 -0.24
C ARG A 86 5.86 17.91 -0.51
N TYR A 87 5.19 17.36 0.50
CA TYR A 87 3.91 16.67 0.37
C TYR A 87 2.89 17.24 1.36
N THR A 88 1.62 17.16 0.97
CA THR A 88 0.49 17.66 1.77
C THR A 88 -0.31 16.54 2.43
N ARG A 89 -0.13 15.30 1.94
CA ARG A 89 -0.87 14.11 2.39
C ARG A 89 0.06 12.91 2.49
N PHE A 90 -0.24 12.04 3.44
CA PHE A 90 0.60 10.88 3.75
C PHE A 90 -0.23 9.60 3.77
N ALA A 91 0.30 8.54 3.16
CA ALA A 91 -0.29 7.22 3.20
C ALA A 91 0.74 6.18 3.65
N MET A 92 0.26 5.10 4.25
CA MET A 92 1.04 3.92 4.60
C MET A 92 0.33 2.69 4.07
N VAL A 93 1.11 1.76 3.52
CA VAL A 93 0.61 0.45 3.12
C VAL A 93 1.50 -0.63 3.72
N ASP A 94 0.91 -1.79 3.99
CA ASP A 94 1.61 -2.98 4.48
C ASP A 94 2.43 -2.73 5.76
N SER A 95 1.97 -1.77 6.57
CA SER A 95 2.60 -1.40 7.82
C SER A 95 1.64 -0.53 8.64
N GLN A 96 1.96 -0.40 9.91
CA GLN A 96 1.30 0.53 10.84
C GLN A 96 2.35 1.45 11.47
N PRO A 97 1.98 2.66 11.93
CA PRO A 97 2.94 3.65 12.45
C PRO A 97 3.83 3.16 13.60
N HIS A 98 3.40 2.13 14.33
CA HIS A 98 4.15 1.57 15.46
C HIS A 98 5.18 0.49 15.03
N HIS A 99 5.17 0.04 13.78
CA HIS A 99 6.10 -1.00 13.29
C HIS A 99 7.55 -0.50 13.11
N CYS A 100 7.76 0.80 12.87
CA CYS A 100 9.09 1.35 12.61
C CYS A 100 9.25 2.76 13.19
N THR A 101 10.33 2.98 13.94
CA THR A 101 10.68 4.29 14.52
C THR A 101 11.07 5.32 13.47
N ASP A 102 11.49 4.87 12.28
CA ASP A 102 11.94 5.73 11.18
C ASP A 102 10.78 6.32 10.38
N PHE A 103 9.53 5.91 10.67
CA PHE A 103 8.38 6.58 10.11
C PHE A 103 8.33 8.03 10.59
N PRO A 104 7.99 8.97 9.71
CA PRO A 104 7.94 10.36 10.10
C PRO A 104 6.81 10.52 11.13
N LYS A 105 6.99 11.40 12.12
CA LYS A 105 5.97 11.72 13.14
C LYS A 105 4.74 12.45 12.55
N THR A 106 4.61 12.48 11.23
CA THR A 106 3.49 13.06 10.52
C THR A 106 2.24 12.20 10.70
N ARG A 107 1.08 12.86 10.70
CA ARG A 107 -0.20 12.18 10.69
C ARG A 107 -0.42 11.55 9.32
N PHE A 108 -0.70 10.25 9.28
CA PHE A 108 -1.12 9.56 8.08
C PHE A 108 -2.61 9.80 7.81
N ASP A 109 -2.96 10.05 6.54
CA ASP A 109 -4.33 10.20 6.07
C ASP A 109 -4.94 8.85 5.66
N ILE A 110 -4.13 7.96 5.06
CA ILE A 110 -4.55 6.62 4.62
C ILE A 110 -3.63 5.58 5.22
N ILE A 111 -4.19 4.53 5.83
CA ILE A 111 -3.46 3.33 6.27
C ILE A 111 -4.20 2.10 5.75
N LEU A 112 -3.51 1.29 4.95
CA LEU A 112 -4.02 0.01 4.44
C LEU A 112 -3.05 -1.09 4.85
N ASP A 113 -3.52 -2.10 5.55
CA ASP A 113 -2.62 -3.12 6.11
C ASP A 113 -3.30 -4.47 6.29
N HIS A 114 -2.53 -5.52 6.50
CA HIS A 114 -3.00 -6.86 6.77
C HIS A 114 -2.35 -7.49 8.02
N HIS A 115 -1.48 -6.78 8.74
CA HIS A 115 -0.89 -7.29 9.97
C HIS A 115 -1.90 -7.26 11.15
N PRO A 116 -1.64 -8.01 12.24
CA PRO A 116 -2.45 -7.94 13.44
C PRO A 116 -2.59 -6.52 13.98
N ILE A 117 -3.78 -6.22 14.52
CA ILE A 117 -4.02 -4.95 15.23
C ILE A 117 -3.40 -5.06 16.62
N PRO A 118 -2.61 -4.07 17.09
CA PRO A 118 -2.01 -4.12 18.41
C PRO A 118 -3.08 -4.01 19.51
N ALA A 119 -2.76 -4.49 20.72
CA ALA A 119 -3.67 -4.44 21.86
C ALA A 119 -4.11 -3.01 22.25
N SER A 120 -3.35 -1.99 21.87
CA SER A 120 -3.69 -0.57 22.03
C SER A 120 -4.77 -0.07 21.08
N GLY A 121 -5.22 -0.91 20.13
CA GLY A 121 -6.26 -0.60 19.15
C GLY A 121 -5.71 -0.28 17.75
N PRO A 122 -6.58 -0.08 16.76
CA PRO A 122 -6.19 0.20 15.38
C PRO A 122 -5.44 1.53 15.25
N PRO A 123 -4.59 1.67 14.22
CA PRO A 123 -3.91 2.92 13.95
C PRO A 123 -4.93 4.02 13.62
N LYS A 124 -4.55 5.29 13.85
CA LYS A 124 -5.42 6.44 13.61
C LYS A 124 -5.04 7.15 12.32
N ALA A 125 -5.96 7.22 11.37
CA ALA A 125 -5.86 8.01 10.14
C ALA A 125 -7.27 8.49 9.70
N ALA A 126 -7.34 9.30 8.64
CA ALA A 126 -8.63 9.69 8.07
C ALA A 126 -9.34 8.52 7.39
N TYR A 127 -8.57 7.58 6.84
CA TYR A 127 -9.03 6.30 6.33
C TYR A 127 -8.12 5.16 6.79
N VAL A 128 -8.71 4.14 7.40
CA VAL A 128 -7.99 2.96 7.89
C VAL A 128 -8.73 1.72 7.45
N GLU A 129 -8.03 0.80 6.81
CA GLU A 129 -8.49 -0.58 6.64
C GLU A 129 -7.35 -1.53 6.95
N VAL A 130 -7.52 -2.29 8.04
CA VAL A 130 -6.60 -3.37 8.43
C VAL A 130 -7.36 -4.68 8.33
N ARG A 131 -6.82 -5.66 7.60
CA ARG A 131 -7.43 -6.98 7.36
C ARG A 131 -6.49 -8.11 7.78
N PRO A 132 -6.42 -8.43 9.08
CA PRO A 132 -5.54 -9.51 9.59
C PRO A 132 -5.84 -10.90 9.02
N ASP A 133 -7.02 -11.09 8.47
CA ASP A 133 -7.48 -12.31 7.82
C ASP A 133 -6.96 -12.45 6.38
N TYR A 134 -6.43 -11.38 5.78
CA TYR A 134 -5.91 -11.39 4.42
C TYR A 134 -4.46 -11.87 4.37
N GLY A 135 -4.14 -12.65 3.35
CA GLY A 135 -2.80 -13.20 3.16
C GLY A 135 -1.73 -12.17 2.77
N SER A 136 -2.13 -10.97 2.34
CA SER A 136 -1.23 -9.85 2.00
C SER A 136 -2.00 -8.54 1.88
N CYS A 137 -1.33 -7.40 2.02
CA CYS A 137 -1.86 -6.09 1.65
C CYS A 137 -2.10 -5.98 0.14
N SER A 138 -1.29 -6.65 -0.71
CA SER A 138 -1.52 -6.69 -2.17
C SER A 138 -2.86 -7.30 -2.53
N THR A 139 -3.35 -8.30 -1.77
CA THR A 139 -4.71 -8.83 -1.92
C THR A 139 -5.75 -7.74 -1.71
N LEU A 140 -5.64 -6.98 -0.62
CA LEU A 140 -6.53 -5.87 -0.31
C LEU A 140 -6.54 -4.84 -1.45
N LEU A 141 -5.37 -4.39 -1.90
CA LEU A 141 -5.26 -3.38 -2.96
C LEU A 141 -5.75 -3.90 -4.32
N THR A 142 -5.65 -5.20 -4.57
CA THR A 142 -6.24 -5.83 -5.77
C THR A 142 -7.76 -5.71 -5.75
N GLU A 143 -8.42 -5.88 -4.60
CA GLU A 143 -9.88 -5.67 -4.47
C GLU A 143 -10.27 -4.21 -4.78
N TYR A 144 -9.47 -3.24 -4.31
CA TYR A 144 -9.72 -1.82 -4.58
C TYR A 144 -9.62 -1.51 -6.07
N LEU A 145 -8.55 -1.97 -6.73
CA LEU A 145 -8.38 -1.79 -8.18
C LEU A 145 -9.54 -2.39 -8.96
N TYR A 146 -9.98 -3.60 -8.58
CA TYR A 146 -11.11 -4.27 -9.21
C TYR A 146 -12.41 -3.47 -9.05
N ASN A 147 -12.76 -3.08 -7.82
CA ASN A 147 -13.97 -2.35 -7.52
C ASN A 147 -13.99 -0.94 -8.16
N LEU A 148 -12.83 -0.30 -8.32
CA LEU A 148 -12.67 0.98 -9.03
C LEU A 148 -12.61 0.83 -10.56
N ARG A 149 -12.71 -0.40 -11.09
CA ARG A 149 -12.56 -0.72 -12.52
C ARG A 149 -11.22 -0.22 -13.10
N ILE A 150 -10.16 -0.23 -12.29
CA ILE A 150 -8.81 0.13 -12.69
C ILE A 150 -8.06 -1.14 -13.06
N ARG A 151 -7.93 -1.42 -14.36
CA ARG A 151 -7.13 -2.55 -14.85
C ARG A 151 -5.63 -2.26 -14.62
N PRO A 152 -4.89 -3.06 -13.84
CA PRO A 152 -3.46 -2.87 -13.67
C PRO A 152 -2.72 -3.21 -14.97
N GLY A 153 -1.70 -2.41 -15.31
CA GLY A 153 -0.74 -2.77 -16.36
C GLY A 153 0.17 -3.92 -15.94
N LYS A 154 0.89 -4.52 -16.89
CA LYS A 154 1.75 -5.70 -16.66
C LYS A 154 2.66 -5.56 -15.44
N LEU A 155 3.38 -4.44 -15.30
CA LEU A 155 4.32 -4.23 -14.19
C LEU A 155 3.62 -4.21 -12.82
N LEU A 156 2.50 -3.49 -12.70
CA LEU A 156 1.73 -3.44 -11.46
C LEU A 156 1.10 -4.80 -11.13
N ALA A 157 0.54 -5.48 -12.13
CA ALA A 157 -0.04 -6.82 -11.94
C ALA A 157 1.01 -7.83 -11.47
N THR A 158 2.22 -7.79 -12.05
CA THR A 158 3.34 -8.65 -11.61
C THR A 158 3.79 -8.28 -10.19
N ALA A 159 3.84 -7.00 -9.83
CA ALA A 159 4.20 -6.56 -8.48
C ALA A 159 3.22 -7.09 -7.44
N LEU A 160 1.92 -6.91 -7.67
CA LEU A 160 0.85 -7.41 -6.79
C LEU A 160 0.90 -8.94 -6.64
N LEU A 161 1.03 -9.67 -7.75
CA LEU A 161 1.12 -11.13 -7.70
C LEU A 161 2.35 -11.60 -6.92
N TYR A 162 3.49 -10.93 -7.09
CA TYR A 162 4.71 -11.29 -6.38
C TYR A 162 4.63 -10.98 -4.88
N GLY A 163 3.98 -9.86 -4.49
CA GLY A 163 3.64 -9.55 -3.10
C GLY A 163 2.78 -10.64 -2.46
N ILE A 164 1.64 -10.95 -3.09
CA ILE A 164 0.72 -12.02 -2.65
C ILE A 164 1.47 -13.35 -2.49
N LYS A 165 2.28 -13.74 -3.49
CA LYS A 165 3.02 -15.00 -3.45
C LYS A 165 4.06 -15.03 -2.32
N THR A 166 4.69 -13.91 -2.02
CA THR A 166 5.72 -13.83 -0.97
C THR A 166 5.09 -14.00 0.41
N ASP A 167 4.04 -13.24 0.71
CA ASP A 167 3.45 -13.22 2.06
C ASP A 167 2.62 -14.44 2.38
N THR A 168 2.00 -15.05 1.36
CA THR A 168 1.28 -16.31 1.52
C THR A 168 2.21 -17.52 1.51
N GLY A 169 3.52 -17.34 1.30
CA GLY A 169 4.45 -18.46 1.14
C GLY A 169 4.10 -19.34 -0.06
N SER A 170 3.77 -18.74 -1.20
CA SER A 170 3.18 -19.42 -2.35
C SER A 170 1.90 -20.18 -2.00
N PHE A 171 0.97 -19.52 -1.31
CA PHE A 171 -0.33 -20.06 -0.90
C PHE A 171 -0.27 -21.23 0.09
N THR A 172 0.81 -21.35 0.86
CA THR A 172 0.97 -22.41 1.88
C THR A 172 0.66 -21.95 3.30
N ARG A 173 0.62 -20.64 3.54
CA ARG A 173 0.21 -20.05 4.83
C ARG A 173 -1.30 -19.86 4.89
N HIS A 174 -1.85 -19.80 6.09
CA HIS A 174 -3.28 -19.57 6.29
C HIS A 174 -3.69 -18.13 5.91
N PHE A 175 -4.79 -18.00 5.18
CA PHE A 175 -5.50 -16.76 4.87
C PHE A 175 -6.98 -17.10 4.66
N CYS A 176 -7.89 -16.12 4.70
CA CYS A 176 -9.30 -16.37 4.45
C CYS A 176 -9.59 -16.73 2.98
N ASP A 177 -10.55 -17.63 2.74
CA ASP A 177 -11.03 -18.06 1.41
C ASP A 177 -12.12 -17.15 0.81
N VAL A 178 -12.25 -15.92 1.34
CA VAL A 178 -13.31 -14.92 1.15
C VAL A 178 -14.59 -15.19 1.97
#